data_AF-A0A815PBS9-F1
#
_entry.id   AF-A0A815PBS9-F1
#
_cell.length_a   1.000
_cell.length_b   1.000
_cell.length_c   1.000
_cell.angle_alpha   90.00
_cell.angle_beta   90.00
_cell.angle_gamma   90.00
#
_symmetry.space_group_name_H-M   'P 1'
#
loop_
_entity.id
_entity.type
_entity.pdbx_description
1 polymer ?
#
loop_
_entity_poly.entity_id
_entity_poly.type
_entity_poly.pdbx_seq_one_letter_code
_entity_poly.pdbx_strand_id
1 'polypeptide(L)'
;MNGSTHINTSILPMNVFDLQHDDFYSFVELYCGSIQAKILKLQLISDASTLIECSDPTEILQYNGEKLNDLKHKSCLITNDGNCIVLPGIVASFKTLKKCLLKKLEEDTKKNRKNISNNSTLPNTPIVNQVKSIDELRNHLMDTINQWFINNRADFNLIDNSTLEANTDYKIEFRTSSNGSQSAIIICGCGSKSTLARTINTGYFQVSLQLLYF
;
A
#
# COMPACT_ATOMS: atom_id res chain seq x y z
N MET A 1 4.01 28.27 23.49
CA MET A 1 2.77 28.59 22.77
C MET A 1 2.38 27.40 21.90
N ASN A 2 1.43 26.57 22.33
CA ASN A 2 0.96 25.42 21.55
C ASN A 2 -0.12 25.89 20.57
N GLY A 3 0.30 26.40 19.42
CA GLY A 3 -0.61 26.62 18.30
C GLY A 3 -1.07 25.26 17.76
N SER A 4 -2.30 24.87 18.05
CA SER A 4 -2.94 23.71 17.43
C SER A 4 -3.08 24.01 15.94
N THR A 5 -2.11 23.54 15.15
CA THR A 5 -2.16 23.64 13.70
C THR A 5 -3.19 22.63 13.22
N HIS A 6 -4.32 23.12 12.73
CA HIS A 6 -5.37 22.28 12.19
C HIS A 6 -4.86 21.56 10.93
N ILE A 7 -4.44 20.31 11.08
CA ILE A 7 -4.00 19.47 9.96
C ILE A 7 -5.22 19.14 9.09
N ASN A 8 -5.21 19.57 7.83
CA ASN A 8 -6.27 19.23 6.89
C ASN A 8 -5.93 17.90 6.18
N THR A 9 -6.72 16.84 6.40
CA THR A 9 -6.55 15.53 5.75
C THR A 9 -7.34 15.41 4.44
N SER A 10 -8.19 16.39 4.09
CA SER A 10 -9.02 16.35 2.87
C SER A 10 -8.22 16.41 1.57
N ILE A 11 -6.98 16.88 1.66
CA ILE A 11 -6.02 16.95 0.54
C ILE A 11 -5.37 15.60 0.23
N LEU A 12 -5.51 14.60 1.11
CA LEU A 12 -4.96 13.27 0.89
C LEU A 12 -5.96 12.40 0.09
N PRO A 13 -5.51 11.64 -0.92
CA PRO A 13 -6.34 10.68 -1.64
C PRO A 13 -7.05 9.71 -0.70
N MET A 14 -8.29 9.32 -1.01
CA MET A 14 -9.09 8.44 -0.13
C MET A 14 -8.40 7.09 0.13
N ASN A 15 -7.73 6.55 -0.87
CA ASN A 15 -6.98 5.29 -0.87
C ASN A 15 -5.47 5.47 -0.62
N VAL A 16 -5.04 6.53 0.08
CA VAL A 16 -3.59 6.83 0.24
C VAL A 16 -2.78 5.70 0.90
N PHE A 17 -3.42 4.85 1.71
CA PHE A 17 -2.80 3.68 2.34
C PHE A 17 -2.77 2.44 1.44
N ASP A 18 -3.49 2.46 0.32
CA ASP A 18 -3.49 1.40 -0.68
C ASP A 18 -2.49 1.67 -1.81
N LEU A 19 -1.97 2.91 -1.89
CA LEU A 19 -0.95 3.28 -2.88
C LEU A 19 0.38 2.59 -2.57
N GLN A 20 1.00 2.04 -3.62
CA GLN A 20 2.30 1.36 -3.53
C GLN A 20 3.21 1.78 -4.68
N HIS A 21 4.52 1.70 -4.44
CA HIS A 21 5.58 1.92 -5.43
C HIS A 21 5.38 3.22 -6.23
N ASP A 22 5.29 3.14 -7.56
CA ASP A 22 5.24 4.31 -8.43
C ASP A 22 3.98 5.16 -8.23
N ASP A 23 2.84 4.58 -7.83
CA ASP A 23 1.65 5.36 -7.49
C ASP A 23 1.86 6.17 -6.21
N PHE A 24 2.50 5.56 -5.21
CA PHE A 24 2.87 6.24 -3.99
C PHE A 24 3.91 7.33 -4.24
N TYR A 25 4.94 7.06 -5.04
CA TYR A 25 5.94 8.05 -5.41
C TYR A 25 5.33 9.22 -6.19
N SER A 26 4.42 8.95 -7.11
CA SER A 26 3.70 9.99 -7.87
C SER A 26 2.84 10.88 -6.95
N PHE A 27 2.17 10.27 -5.98
CA PHE A 27 1.46 11.02 -4.94
C PHE A 27 2.41 11.91 -4.13
N VAL A 28 3.54 11.38 -3.67
CA VAL A 28 4.54 12.15 -2.90
C VAL A 28 5.13 13.28 -3.75
N GLU A 29 5.35 13.06 -5.04
CA GLU A 29 5.83 14.08 -5.96
C GLU A 29 4.83 15.24 -6.10
N LEU A 30 3.55 14.93 -6.27
CA LEU A 30 2.48 15.94 -6.32
C LEU A 30 2.32 16.69 -4.99
N TYR A 31 2.47 15.99 -3.86
CA TYR A 31 2.20 16.54 -2.54
C TYR A 31 3.40 17.30 -1.93
N CYS A 32 4.60 16.73 -2.00
CA CYS A 32 5.82 17.27 -1.40
C CYS A 32 6.80 17.84 -2.42
N GLY A 33 6.75 17.37 -3.67
CA GLY A 33 7.73 17.69 -4.71
C GLY A 33 8.61 16.50 -5.10
N SER A 34 9.23 16.63 -6.28
CA SER A 34 10.00 15.56 -6.93
C SER A 34 11.25 15.12 -6.15
N ILE A 35 11.86 16.02 -5.38
CA ILE A 35 13.03 15.71 -4.56
C ILE A 35 12.66 14.69 -3.48
N GLN A 36 11.54 14.90 -2.79
CA GLN A 36 11.06 14.03 -1.72
C GLN A 36 10.68 12.66 -2.26
N ALA A 37 9.99 12.59 -3.39
CA ALA A 37 9.68 11.33 -4.05
C ALA A 37 10.95 10.53 -4.39
N LYS A 38 11.98 11.20 -4.94
CA LYS A 38 13.28 10.57 -5.22
C LYS A 38 14.00 10.08 -3.97
N ILE A 39 13.99 10.87 -2.89
CA ILE A 39 14.54 10.47 -1.58
C ILE A 39 13.89 9.17 -1.10
N LEU A 40 12.56 9.06 -1.18
CA LEU A 40 11.85 7.84 -0.76
C LEU A 40 12.14 6.67 -1.70
N LYS A 41 12.18 6.90 -3.01
CA LYS A 41 12.47 5.87 -4.01
C LYS A 41 13.87 5.26 -3.85
N LEU A 42 14.88 6.08 -3.53
CA LEU A 42 16.24 5.60 -3.25
C LEU A 42 16.33 4.74 -1.98
N GLN A 43 15.45 4.96 -1.01
CA GLN A 43 15.39 4.18 0.23
C GLN A 43 14.39 3.03 0.17
N LEU A 44 13.72 2.83 -0.98
CA LEU A 44 12.67 1.83 -1.16
C LEU A 44 11.49 2.00 -0.16
N ILE A 45 11.23 3.23 0.28
CA ILE A 45 10.04 3.54 1.09
C ILE A 45 8.85 3.66 0.13
N SER A 46 8.17 2.56 -0.12
CA SER A 46 7.22 2.42 -1.23
C SER A 46 5.75 2.64 -0.88
N ASP A 47 5.41 2.93 0.37
CA ASP A 47 4.03 3.12 0.81
C ASP A 47 3.93 4.03 2.04
N ALA A 48 2.70 4.43 2.36
CA ALA A 48 2.40 5.34 3.46
C ALA A 48 2.74 4.76 4.84
N SER A 49 2.57 3.44 5.04
CA SER A 49 2.83 2.79 6.33
C SER A 49 4.33 2.76 6.62
N THR A 50 5.13 2.32 5.65
CA THR A 50 6.59 2.32 5.72
C THR A 50 7.14 3.75 5.94
N LEU A 51 6.54 4.76 5.30
CA LEU A 51 6.92 6.16 5.53
C LEU A 51 6.62 6.62 6.97
N ILE A 52 5.48 6.24 7.53
CA ILE A 52 5.13 6.57 8.92
C ILE A 52 6.13 5.97 9.91
N GLU A 53 6.52 4.71 9.69
CA GLU A 53 7.45 3.97 10.56
C GLU A 53 8.90 4.42 10.43
N CYS A 54 9.29 4.92 9.26
CA CYS A 54 10.61 5.52 9.05
C CYS A 54 10.85 6.65 10.06
N SER A 55 12.00 6.71 10.72
CA SER A 55 12.32 7.79 11.66
C SER A 55 12.56 9.11 10.92
N ASP A 56 13.58 9.13 10.06
CA ASP A 56 13.95 10.30 9.26
C ASP A 56 14.23 9.89 7.80
N PRO A 57 13.34 10.22 6.86
CA PRO A 57 13.54 9.91 5.44
C PRO A 57 14.72 10.69 4.83
N THR A 58 15.26 11.70 5.49
CA THR A 58 16.37 12.51 4.96
C THR A 58 17.74 12.01 5.39
N GLU A 59 17.81 11.03 6.29
CA GLU A 59 19.06 10.46 6.82
C GLU A 59 19.95 9.89 5.71
N ILE A 60 19.35 9.34 4.65
CA ILE A 60 20.08 8.81 3.49
C ILE A 60 21.02 9.85 2.84
N LEU A 61 20.73 11.14 2.97
CA LEU A 61 21.55 12.22 2.41
C LEU A 61 22.87 12.44 3.16
N GLN A 62 23.04 11.84 4.35
CA GLN A 62 24.30 11.90 5.09
C GLN A 62 25.36 10.95 4.53
N TYR A 63 24.96 9.91 3.78
CA TYR A 63 25.90 8.93 3.21
C TYR A 63 26.53 9.41 1.90
N ASN A 64 27.74 8.96 1.61
CA ASN A 64 28.42 9.24 0.35
C ASN A 64 28.04 8.21 -0.71
N GLY A 65 27.71 8.68 -1.91
CA GLY A 65 27.39 7.80 -3.03
C GLY A 65 27.10 8.59 -4.30
N GLU A 66 27.57 8.09 -5.43
CA GLU A 66 27.41 8.75 -6.74
C GLU A 66 25.93 9.06 -7.05
N LYS A 67 25.04 8.10 -6.78
CA LYS A 67 23.58 8.25 -6.95
C LYS A 67 22.96 9.31 -6.03
N LEU A 68 23.61 9.65 -4.91
CA LEU A 68 23.13 10.65 -3.96
C LEU A 68 23.63 12.05 -4.30
N ASN A 69 24.72 12.20 -5.06
CA ASN A 69 25.34 13.50 -5.31
C ASN A 69 24.38 14.49 -5.99
N ASP A 70 23.68 14.07 -7.05
CA ASP A 70 22.68 14.91 -7.73
C ASP A 70 21.56 15.33 -6.76
N LEU A 71 21.14 14.42 -5.88
CA LEU A 71 20.10 14.69 -4.90
C LEU A 71 20.59 15.68 -3.84
N LYS A 72 21.78 15.46 -3.28
CA LYS A 72 22.42 16.35 -2.30
C LYS A 72 22.57 17.77 -2.84
N HIS A 73 22.98 17.94 -4.10
CA HIS A 73 23.08 19.27 -4.72
C HIS A 73 21.74 20.00 -4.81
N LYS A 74 20.62 19.28 -4.85
CA LYS A 74 19.27 19.85 -4.93
C LYS A 74 18.60 20.02 -3.57
N SER A 75 19.02 19.24 -2.57
CA SER A 75 18.32 19.12 -1.28
C SER A 75 19.15 19.49 -0.05
N CYS A 76 20.46 19.74 -0.19
CA CYS A 76 21.35 20.15 0.89
C CYS A 76 22.09 21.45 0.58
N LEU A 77 22.50 22.14 1.65
CA LEU A 77 23.64 23.05 1.64
C LEU A 77 24.89 22.25 2.06
N ILE A 78 25.90 22.22 1.19
CA ILE A 78 27.19 21.58 1.49
C ILE A 78 28.11 22.62 2.11
N THR A 79 28.60 22.36 3.33
CA THR A 79 29.56 23.27 3.99
C THR A 79 30.97 23.06 3.46
N ASN A 80 31.88 23.99 3.77
CA ASN A 80 33.29 23.89 3.39
C ASN A 80 33.97 22.61 3.92
N ASP A 81 33.47 22.07 5.04
CA ASP A 81 33.96 20.83 5.65
C ASP A 81 33.36 19.56 5.02
N GLY A 82 32.51 19.71 3.99
CA GLY A 82 31.83 18.60 3.31
C GLY A 82 30.57 18.10 3.99
N ASN A 83 30.08 18.76 5.05
CA ASN A 83 28.85 18.36 5.74
C ASN A 83 27.59 18.72 4.91
N CYS A 84 26.61 17.81 4.88
CA CYS A 84 25.31 18.00 4.19
C CYS A 84 24.27 18.51 5.19
N ILE A 85 23.86 19.78 5.05
CA ILE A 85 22.74 20.34 5.82
C ILE A 85 21.50 20.28 4.94
N VAL A 86 20.57 19.38 5.25
CA VAL A 86 19.32 19.24 4.49
C VAL A 86 18.50 20.53 4.57
N LEU A 87 17.99 21.00 3.43
CA LEU A 87 17.19 22.21 3.35
C LEU A 87 15.95 22.10 4.26
N PRO A 88 15.67 23.10 5.12
CA PRO A 88 14.57 23.03 6.09
C PRO A 88 13.19 22.76 5.46
N GLY A 89 12.96 23.24 4.23
CA GLY A 89 11.71 22.99 3.50
C GLY A 89 11.47 21.51 3.20
N ILE A 90 12.53 20.76 2.87
CA ILE A 90 12.45 19.31 2.63
C ILE A 90 12.05 18.59 3.92
N VAL A 91 12.73 18.88 5.03
CA VAL A 91 12.42 18.31 6.35
C VAL A 91 10.99 18.64 6.79
N ALA A 92 10.58 19.90 6.64
CA ALA A 92 9.24 20.36 7.00
C ALA A 92 8.14 19.67 6.15
N SER A 93 8.39 19.45 4.86
CA SER A 93 7.44 18.78 3.96
C SER A 93 7.20 17.33 4.36
N PHE A 94 8.25 16.54 4.64
CA PHE A 94 8.11 15.17 5.13
C PHE A 94 7.40 15.12 6.48
N LYS A 95 7.74 16.01 7.40
CA LYS A 95 7.09 16.11 8.70
C LYS A 95 5.59 16.41 8.55
N THR A 96 5.24 17.29 7.62
CA THR A 96 3.85 17.64 7.32
C THR A 96 3.11 16.46 6.72
N LEU A 97 3.68 15.79 5.72
CA LEU A 97 3.10 14.61 5.11
C LEU A 97 2.86 13.49 6.15
N LYS A 98 3.87 13.12 6.95
CA LYS A 98 3.73 12.11 8.01
C LYS A 98 2.61 12.46 9.00
N LYS A 99 2.52 13.72 9.43
CA LYS A 99 1.44 14.18 10.31
C LYS A 99 0.06 14.02 9.67
N CYS A 100 -0.07 14.33 8.38
CA CYS A 100 -1.33 14.17 7.64
C CYS A 100 -1.71 12.70 7.52
N LEU A 101 -0.74 11.83 7.17
CA LEU A 101 -0.95 10.39 7.08
C LEU A 101 -1.36 9.79 8.44
N LEU A 102 -0.62 10.09 9.51
CA LEU A 102 -0.95 9.64 10.87
C LEU A 102 -2.37 10.07 11.29
N LYS A 103 -2.73 11.33 11.05
CA LYS A 103 -4.08 11.82 11.36
C LYS A 103 -5.16 11.08 10.57
N LYS A 104 -4.91 10.81 9.27
CA LYS A 104 -5.85 10.06 8.43
C LYS A 104 -6.01 8.62 8.91
N LEU A 105 -4.92 7.97 9.29
CA LEU A 105 -4.93 6.62 9.87
C LEU A 105 -5.81 6.57 11.14
N GLU A 106 -5.70 7.57 12.01
CA GLU A 106 -6.58 7.69 13.18
C GLU A 106 -8.05 7.89 12.81
N GLU A 107 -8.34 8.73 11.82
CA GLU A 107 -9.70 9.00 11.34
C GLU A 107 -10.37 7.73 10.81
N ASP A 108 -9.65 6.94 10.01
CA ASP A 108 -10.16 5.69 9.45
C ASP A 108 -10.36 4.62 10.55
N THR A 109 -9.44 4.56 11.52
CA THR A 109 -9.60 3.70 12.70
C THR A 109 -10.82 4.10 13.55
N LYS A 110 -11.07 5.40 13.73
CA LYS A 110 -12.21 5.93 14.51
C LYS A 110 -13.55 5.67 13.80
N LYS A 111 -13.61 5.80 12.47
CA LYS A 111 -14.82 5.47 11.69
C LYS A 111 -15.20 4.00 11.85
N ASN A 112 -14.22 3.10 11.76
CA ASN A 112 -14.44 1.66 11.94
C ASN A 112 -14.96 1.34 13.35
N ARG A 113 -14.51 2.05 14.40
CA ARG A 113 -15.03 1.89 15.77
C ARG A 113 -16.45 2.41 15.95
N LYS A 114 -16.82 3.53 15.32
CA LYS A 114 -18.18 4.10 15.44
C LYS A 114 -19.25 3.24 14.76
N ASN A 115 -18.91 2.58 13.67
CA ASN A 115 -19.82 1.64 13.00
C ASN A 115 -20.12 0.39 13.85
N ILE A 116 -19.28 0.06 14.82
CA ILE A 116 -19.51 -1.05 15.76
C ILE A 116 -20.42 -0.61 16.93
N SER A 117 -20.46 0.68 17.27
CA SER A 117 -21.13 1.19 18.48
C SER A 117 -22.62 1.54 18.30
N ASN A 118 -23.13 1.70 17.07
CA ASN A 118 -24.50 2.18 16.84
C ASN A 118 -25.54 1.09 16.49
N ASN A 119 -25.16 -0.20 16.53
CA ASN A 119 -26.08 -1.32 16.31
C ASN A 119 -26.31 -2.14 17.59
N SER A 120 -26.42 -1.50 18.75
CA SER A 120 -26.85 -2.17 19.98
C SER A 120 -28.37 -2.09 20.16
N THR A 121 -29.11 -2.81 19.32
CA THR A 121 -30.33 -3.49 19.76
C THR A 121 -30.11 -4.95 19.41
N LEU A 122 -29.73 -5.73 20.43
CA LEU A 122 -29.50 -7.17 20.32
C LEU A 122 -30.72 -7.84 19.66
N PRO A 123 -30.45 -8.82 18.77
CA PRO A 123 -30.65 -10.18 19.22
C PRO A 123 -29.29 -10.87 19.32
N ASN A 124 -29.06 -11.53 20.46
CA ASN A 124 -27.91 -12.41 20.71
C ASN A 124 -27.66 -13.33 19.51
N THR A 125 -26.70 -12.97 18.68
CA THR A 125 -26.03 -13.91 17.80
C THR A 125 -24.54 -13.72 18.02
N PRO A 126 -23.82 -14.77 18.45
CA PRO A 126 -22.38 -14.67 18.66
C PRO A 126 -21.75 -14.25 17.32
N ILE A 127 -20.88 -13.23 17.35
CA ILE A 127 -19.97 -12.94 16.23
C ILE A 127 -19.00 -14.10 16.19
N VAL A 128 -19.42 -15.16 15.53
CA VAL A 128 -18.57 -16.23 15.07
C VAL A 128 -17.69 -15.58 14.01
N ASN A 129 -16.38 -15.51 14.27
CA ASN A 129 -15.38 -15.41 13.21
C ASN A 129 -15.60 -16.61 12.28
N GLN A 130 -16.58 -16.51 11.37
CA GLN A 130 -16.90 -17.59 10.45
C GLN A 130 -15.71 -17.70 9.52
N VAL A 131 -14.89 -18.71 9.80
CA VAL A 131 -13.88 -19.19 8.88
C VAL A 131 -14.64 -19.53 7.61
N LYS A 132 -14.59 -18.64 6.62
CA LYS A 132 -15.13 -18.93 5.29
C LYS A 132 -14.55 -20.26 4.82
N SER A 133 -15.42 -21.12 4.33
CA SER A 133 -15.01 -22.37 3.71
C SER A 133 -14.08 -22.09 2.52
N ILE A 134 -13.26 -23.07 2.16
CA ILE A 134 -12.36 -22.97 1.01
C ILE A 134 -13.16 -22.69 -0.28
N ASP A 135 -14.39 -23.20 -0.39
CA ASP A 135 -15.22 -23.02 -1.57
C ASP A 135 -15.80 -21.61 -1.68
N GLU A 136 -16.30 -21.03 -0.57
CA GLU A 136 -16.73 -19.62 -0.55
C GLU A 136 -15.59 -18.67 -0.92
N LEU A 137 -14.40 -19.00 -0.43
CA LEU A 137 -13.20 -18.24 -0.68
C LEU A 137 -12.74 -18.35 -2.13
N ARG A 138 -12.83 -19.55 -2.72
CA ARG A 138 -12.58 -19.78 -4.15
C ARG A 138 -13.52 -18.94 -5.00
N ASN A 139 -14.82 -18.99 -4.71
CA ASN A 139 -15.82 -18.23 -5.45
C ASN A 139 -15.55 -16.72 -5.36
N HIS A 140 -15.24 -16.23 -4.17
CA HIS A 140 -14.91 -14.82 -3.97
C HIS A 140 -13.66 -14.37 -4.77
N LEU A 141 -12.60 -15.19 -4.81
CA LEU A 141 -11.43 -14.89 -5.63
C LEU A 141 -11.76 -14.90 -7.12
N MET A 142 -12.55 -15.87 -7.58
CA MET A 142 -13.01 -15.93 -8.97
C MET A 142 -13.81 -14.69 -9.36
N ASP A 143 -14.76 -14.28 -8.52
CA ASP A 143 -15.55 -13.07 -8.74
C ASP A 143 -14.65 -11.83 -8.81
N THR A 144 -13.67 -11.74 -7.90
CA THR A 144 -12.74 -10.60 -7.86
C THR A 144 -11.89 -10.53 -9.12
N ILE A 145 -11.36 -11.66 -9.61
CA ILE A 145 -10.57 -11.73 -10.84
C ILE A 145 -11.42 -11.31 -12.04
N ASN A 146 -12.64 -11.83 -12.13
CA ASN A 146 -13.57 -11.51 -13.23
C ASN A 146 -13.97 -10.03 -13.22
N GLN A 147 -14.28 -9.47 -12.06
CA GLN A 147 -14.58 -8.04 -11.95
C GLN A 147 -13.37 -7.17 -12.31
N TRP A 148 -12.17 -7.53 -11.84
CA TRP A 148 -10.95 -6.81 -12.22
C TRP A 148 -10.74 -6.83 -13.73
N PHE A 149 -10.89 -7.99 -14.37
CA PHE A 149 -10.74 -8.12 -15.81
C PHE A 149 -11.77 -7.29 -16.59
N ILE A 150 -13.03 -7.28 -16.17
CA ILE A 150 -14.08 -6.44 -16.78
C ILE A 150 -13.70 -4.96 -16.69
N ASN A 151 -13.24 -4.52 -15.51
CA ASN A 151 -12.90 -3.11 -15.27
C ASN A 151 -11.67 -2.63 -16.04
N ASN A 152 -10.75 -3.53 -16.39
CA ASN A 152 -9.51 -3.20 -17.09
C ASN A 152 -9.54 -3.63 -18.58
N ARG A 153 -10.70 -4.05 -19.11
CA ARG A 153 -10.80 -4.58 -20.49
C ARG A 153 -10.31 -3.57 -21.54
N ALA A 154 -10.61 -2.30 -21.35
CA ALA A 154 -10.20 -1.23 -22.26
C ALA A 154 -8.68 -1.12 -22.40
N ASP A 155 -7.94 -1.41 -21.34
CA ASP A 155 -6.48 -1.29 -21.31
C ASP A 155 -5.78 -2.42 -22.10
N PHE A 156 -6.48 -3.54 -22.33
CA PHE A 156 -5.94 -4.70 -23.03
C PHE A 156 -6.30 -4.76 -24.53
N ASN A 157 -7.01 -3.76 -25.07
CA ASN A 157 -7.51 -3.77 -26.46
C ASN A 157 -8.26 -5.07 -26.84
N LEU A 158 -8.94 -5.69 -25.88
CA LEU A 158 -9.67 -6.94 -26.10
C LEU A 158 -11.01 -6.66 -26.78
N ILE A 159 -11.44 -7.60 -27.63
CA ILE A 159 -12.72 -7.52 -28.35
C ILE A 159 -13.87 -7.43 -27.34
N ASP A 160 -14.87 -6.59 -27.63
CA ASP A 160 -16.12 -6.58 -26.87
C ASP A 160 -16.69 -7.99 -26.83
N ASN A 161 -16.76 -8.55 -25.61
CA ASN A 161 -17.24 -9.89 -25.22
C ASN A 161 -16.18 -10.94 -24.83
N SER A 162 -14.87 -10.63 -24.78
CA SER A 162 -13.89 -11.56 -24.18
C SER A 162 -14.21 -11.87 -22.71
N THR A 163 -14.31 -13.13 -22.32
CA THR A 163 -14.51 -13.56 -20.92
C THR A 163 -13.32 -14.37 -20.45
N LEU A 164 -12.97 -14.28 -19.16
CA LEU A 164 -12.03 -15.21 -18.55
C LEU A 164 -12.75 -16.49 -18.12
N GLU A 165 -12.25 -17.63 -18.56
CA GLU A 165 -12.74 -18.95 -18.17
C GLU A 165 -11.84 -19.57 -17.10
N ALA A 166 -12.43 -19.92 -15.95
CA ALA A 166 -11.73 -20.64 -14.91
C ALA A 166 -11.32 -22.04 -15.39
N ASN A 167 -10.09 -22.45 -15.05
CA ASN A 167 -9.38 -23.65 -15.49
C ASN A 167 -8.88 -23.64 -16.95
N THR A 168 -9.25 -22.62 -17.74
CA THR A 168 -8.69 -22.38 -19.09
C THR A 168 -7.69 -21.23 -19.03
N ASP A 169 -8.14 -20.04 -18.65
CA ASP A 169 -7.34 -18.81 -18.64
C ASP A 169 -6.65 -18.57 -17.31
N TYR A 170 -7.18 -19.15 -16.22
CA TYR A 170 -6.53 -19.14 -14.91
C TYR A 170 -7.03 -20.28 -14.02
N LYS A 171 -6.21 -20.69 -13.05
CA LYS A 171 -6.55 -21.68 -12.02
C LYS A 171 -6.19 -21.14 -10.64
N ILE A 172 -6.99 -21.49 -9.61
CA ILE A 172 -6.71 -21.15 -8.22
C ILE A 172 -6.43 -22.42 -7.42
N GLU A 173 -5.25 -22.51 -6.82
CA GLU A 173 -4.85 -23.61 -5.93
C GLU A 173 -4.72 -23.11 -4.50
N PHE A 174 -5.41 -23.76 -3.57
CA PHE A 174 -5.25 -23.48 -2.14
C PHE A 174 -4.22 -24.41 -1.52
N ARG A 175 -3.33 -23.86 -0.70
CA ARG A 175 -2.34 -24.61 0.06
C ARG A 175 -2.51 -24.31 1.54
N THR A 176 -2.39 -25.35 2.35
CA THR A 176 -2.28 -25.24 3.80
C THR A 176 -0.90 -25.73 4.18
N SER A 177 -0.10 -24.90 4.83
CA SER A 177 1.21 -25.31 5.31
C SER A 177 1.10 -26.10 6.62
N SER A 178 2.20 -26.72 7.03
CA SER A 178 2.27 -27.50 8.27
C SER A 178 1.97 -26.69 9.54
N ASN A 179 2.14 -25.36 9.50
CA ASN A 179 1.82 -24.48 10.62
C ASN A 179 0.35 -23.99 10.61
N GLY A 180 -0.48 -24.50 9.70
CA GLY A 180 -1.89 -24.13 9.57
C GLY A 180 -2.14 -22.82 8.80
N SER A 181 -1.09 -22.11 8.35
CA SER A 181 -1.27 -20.96 7.47
C SER A 181 -1.77 -21.40 6.10
N GLN A 182 -2.70 -20.61 5.55
CA GLN A 182 -3.31 -20.86 4.25
C GLN A 182 -2.80 -19.85 3.23
N SER A 183 -2.51 -20.32 2.02
CA SER A 183 -2.19 -19.50 0.86
C SER A 183 -3.00 -19.95 -0.35
N ALA A 184 -3.19 -19.04 -1.29
CA ALA A 184 -3.81 -19.31 -2.58
C ALA A 184 -2.81 -18.97 -3.67
N ILE A 185 -2.73 -19.78 -4.71
CA ILE A 185 -1.88 -19.52 -5.87
C ILE A 185 -2.80 -19.37 -7.06
N ILE A 186 -2.74 -18.21 -7.71
CA ILE A 186 -3.38 -17.96 -8.98
C ILE A 186 -2.36 -18.31 -10.07
N ILE A 187 -2.73 -19.21 -10.96
CA ILE A 187 -1.91 -19.67 -12.10
C ILE A 187 -2.60 -19.17 -13.36
N CYS A 188 -1.97 -18.29 -14.12
CA CYS A 188 -2.46 -17.83 -15.41
C CYS A 188 -2.33 -18.94 -16.47
N GLY A 189 -3.13 -18.91 -17.53
CA GLY A 189 -3.08 -19.83 -18.67
C GLY A 189 -1.72 -19.82 -19.38
N CYS A 190 -0.96 -18.72 -19.27
CA CYS A 190 0.43 -18.65 -19.75
C CYS A 190 1.46 -19.33 -18.82
N GLY A 191 1.05 -19.81 -17.64
CA GLY A 191 1.89 -20.48 -16.65
C GLY A 191 2.45 -19.57 -15.55
N SER A 192 2.30 -18.24 -15.66
CA SER A 192 2.68 -17.29 -14.61
C SER A 192 1.91 -17.53 -13.31
N LYS A 193 2.58 -17.34 -12.17
CA LYS A 193 2.02 -17.65 -10.85
C LYS A 193 2.06 -16.42 -9.93
N SER A 194 0.94 -16.15 -9.26
CA SER A 194 0.84 -15.13 -8.22
C SER A 194 0.39 -15.78 -6.93
N THR A 195 1.12 -15.56 -5.84
CA THR A 195 0.80 -16.14 -4.53
C THR A 195 0.09 -15.11 -3.67
N LEU A 196 -1.01 -15.53 -3.05
CA LEU A 196 -1.74 -14.77 -2.05
C LEU A 196 -1.59 -15.45 -0.69
N ALA A 197 -1.27 -14.70 0.35
CA ALA A 197 -1.22 -15.19 1.73
C ALA A 197 -2.50 -14.80 2.48
N ARG A 198 -3.08 -15.72 3.25
CA ARG A 198 -4.23 -15.42 4.11
C ARG A 198 -3.77 -14.70 5.37
N THR A 199 -4.29 -13.51 5.59
CA THR A 199 -3.99 -12.75 6.81
C THR A 199 -4.87 -13.28 7.95
N ILE A 200 -4.23 -13.79 9.00
CA ILE A 200 -4.90 -14.47 10.14
C ILE A 200 -5.94 -13.55 10.80
N ASN A 201 -5.68 -12.24 10.83
CA ASN A 201 -6.52 -11.27 11.54
C ASN A 201 -7.77 -10.84 10.77
N THR A 202 -7.77 -10.96 9.45
CA THR A 202 -8.88 -10.46 8.61
C THR A 202 -9.60 -11.59 7.87
N GLY A 203 -8.96 -12.75 7.75
CA GLY A 203 -9.48 -13.89 7.00
C GLY A 203 -9.42 -13.72 5.48
N TYR A 204 -8.93 -12.57 4.97
CA TYR A 204 -8.78 -12.26 3.55
C TYR A 204 -7.39 -12.62 3.03
N PHE A 205 -7.27 -12.75 1.72
CA PHE A 205 -6.02 -13.02 1.01
C PHE A 205 -5.41 -11.72 0.52
N GLN A 206 -4.13 -11.52 0.81
CA GLN A 206 -3.35 -10.40 0.30
C GLN A 206 -2.26 -10.94 -0.61
N VAL A 207 -1.88 -10.16 -1.63
CA VAL A 207 -0.76 -10.52 -2.51
C VAL A 207 0.49 -10.68 -1.66
N SER A 208 1.07 -11.88 -1.67
CA SER A 208 2.32 -12.15 -0.99
C SER A 208 3.44 -11.57 -1.85
N LEU A 209 4.13 -10.55 -1.33
CA LEU A 209 5.25 -9.83 -1.95
C LEU A 209 6.46 -10.70 -2.35
N GLN A 210 6.40 -12.01 -2.18
CA GLN A 210 7.56 -12.88 -2.38
C GLN A 210 7.86 -13.27 -3.83
N LEU A 211 7.02 -13.00 -4.83
CA LEU A 211 7.28 -13.42 -6.22
C LEU A 211 6.71 -12.47 -7.28
N LEU A 212 7.39 -11.35 -7.50
CA LEU A 212 7.37 -10.62 -8.77
C LEU A 212 8.82 -10.32 -9.18
N TYR A 213 9.59 -11.37 -9.43
CA TYR A 213 10.74 -11.29 -10.31
C TYR A 213 10.32 -11.94 -11.63
N PHE A 214 9.98 -11.09 -12.61
CA PHE A 214 9.96 -11.42 -14.02
C PHE A 214 11.12 -10.68 -14.68
#